data_AF-A0A8J3HL03-F1
#
_entry.id   AF-A0A8J3HL03-F1
#
_cell.length_a   1.000
_cell.length_b   1.000
_cell.length_c   1.000
_cell.angle_alpha   90.00
_cell.angle_beta   90.00
_cell.angle_gamma   90.00
#
_symmetry.space_group_name_H-M   'P 1'
#
loop_
_entity.id
_entity.type
_entity.pdbx_description
1 polymer ?
#
loop_
_entity_poly.entity_id
_entity_poly.type
_entity_poly.pdbx_seq_one_letter_code
_entity_poly.pdbx_strand_id
1 'polypeptide(L)'
;MVAANFAFATEALIDRVLVYGITVLLLWAFVDCAFRRADAFVAIGTLQKAVWLLIVGVASLIMVWQSLTFPDMGLLSWLGSFVAAFYLLEVRRGLREAIEGPW
;
A
#
# COMPACT_ATOMS: atom_id res chain seq x y z
N MET A 1 29.79 -14.10 -19.66
CA MET A 1 28.47 -13.81 -20.27
C MET A 1 27.33 -14.53 -19.55
N VAL A 2 27.43 -15.83 -19.27
CA VAL A 2 26.36 -16.60 -18.59
C VAL A 2 26.08 -16.12 -17.15
N ALA A 3 27.10 -15.89 -16.33
CA ALA A 3 26.93 -15.44 -14.93
C ALA A 3 26.25 -14.06 -14.80
N ALA A 4 26.52 -13.14 -15.74
CA ALA A 4 25.89 -11.82 -15.77
C ALA A 4 24.40 -11.94 -16.07
N ASN A 5 24.00 -12.79 -17.02
CA ASN A 5 22.58 -13.01 -17.35
C ASN A 5 21.78 -13.57 -16.17
N PHE A 6 22.38 -14.42 -15.34
CA PHE A 6 21.72 -14.94 -14.15
C PHE A 6 21.47 -13.86 -13.10
N ALA A 7 22.44 -12.98 -12.85
CA ALA A 7 22.30 -11.88 -11.89
C ALA A 7 21.14 -10.94 -12.28
N PHE A 8 21.09 -10.50 -13.54
CA PHE A 8 20.00 -9.64 -14.03
C PHE A 8 18.64 -10.34 -14.00
N ALA A 9 18.59 -11.63 -14.32
CA ALA A 9 17.34 -12.40 -14.26
C ALA A 9 16.80 -12.54 -12.83
N THR A 10 17.70 -12.71 -11.84
CA THR A 10 17.30 -12.79 -10.43
C THR A 10 16.81 -11.45 -9.89
N GLU A 11 17.50 -10.35 -10.20
CA GLU A 11 17.10 -8.99 -9.79
C GLU A 11 15.71 -8.65 -10.35
N ALA A 12 15.51 -8.86 -11.66
CA ALA A 12 14.23 -8.59 -12.30
C ALA A 12 13.07 -9.44 -11.74
N LEU A 13 13.34 -10.66 -11.28
CA LEU A 13 12.32 -11.51 -10.66
C LEU A 13 11.95 -11.00 -9.27
N ILE A 14 12.94 -10.62 -8.46
CA ILE A 14 12.74 -10.05 -7.12
C ILE A 14 11.90 -8.77 -7.22
N ASP A 15 12.29 -7.86 -8.11
CA ASP A 15 11.60 -6.58 -8.30
C ASP A 15 10.13 -6.77 -8.67
N ARG A 16 9.84 -7.67 -9.62
CA ARG A 16 8.46 -7.98 -10.01
C ARG A 16 7.64 -8.50 -8.85
N VAL A 17 8.16 -9.47 -8.10
CA VAL A 17 7.45 -10.05 -6.96
C VAL A 17 7.16 -8.99 -5.90
N LEU A 18 8.12 -8.11 -5.62
CA LEU A 18 7.95 -7.02 -4.66
C LEU A 18 6.91 -6.00 -5.13
N VAL A 19 6.98 -5.54 -6.39
CA VAL A 19 6.04 -4.57 -6.94
C VAL A 19 4.62 -5.11 -6.94
N TYR A 20 4.42 -6.37 -7.35
CA TYR A 20 3.10 -6.99 -7.27
C TYR A 20 2.62 -7.17 -5.83
N GLY A 21 3.49 -7.58 -4.91
CA GLY A 21 3.16 -7.70 -3.48
C GLY A 21 2.71 -6.36 -2.87
N ILE A 22 3.45 -5.28 -3.13
CA ILE A 22 3.11 -3.93 -2.67
C ILE A 22 1.78 -3.48 -3.28
N THR A 23 1.56 -3.72 -4.56
CA THR A 23 0.32 -3.37 -5.26
C THR A 23 -0.89 -4.07 -4.63
N VAL A 24 -0.78 -5.36 -4.33
CA VAL A 24 -1.85 -6.13 -3.67
C VAL A 24 -2.15 -5.58 -2.28
N LEU A 25 -1.12 -5.27 -1.47
CA LEU A 25 -1.32 -4.68 -0.14
C LEU A 25 -2.00 -3.32 -0.21
N LEU A 26 -1.66 -2.50 -1.20
CA LEU A 26 -2.26 -1.19 -1.38
C LEU A 26 -3.72 -1.25 -1.83
N LEU A 27 -4.04 -2.18 -2.74
CA LEU A 27 -5.41 -2.45 -3.14
C LEU A 27 -6.24 -2.96 -1.97
N TRP A 28 -5.67 -3.83 -1.14
CA TRP A 28 -6.33 -4.31 0.06
C TRP A 28 -6.58 -3.17 1.07
N ALA A 29 -5.59 -2.29 1.28
CA ALA A 29 -5.74 -1.09 2.10
C ALA A 29 -6.85 -0.17 1.57
N PHE A 30 -6.95 0.00 0.25
CA PHE A 30 -8.01 0.79 -0.37
C PHE A 30 -9.40 0.20 -0.09
N VAL A 31 -9.54 -1.12 -0.26
CA VAL A 31 -10.78 -1.85 0.01
C VAL A 31 -11.17 -1.73 1.48
N ASP A 32 -10.24 -1.98 2.40
CA ASP A 32 -10.46 -1.84 3.85
C ASP A 32 -10.88 -0.40 4.19
N CYS A 33 -10.25 0.62 3.59
CA CYS A 33 -10.63 2.02 3.78
C CYS A 33 -12.03 2.34 3.23
N ALA A 34 -12.40 1.80 2.09
CA ALA A 34 -13.70 2.03 1.49
C ALA A 34 -14.84 1.48 2.37
N PHE A 35 -14.66 0.29 2.94
CA PHE A 35 -15.67 -0.40 3.75
C PHE A 35 -15.81 0.11 5.19
N ARG A 36 -14.81 0.80 5.76
CA ARG A 36 -14.90 1.33 7.14
C ARG A 36 -15.84 2.52 7.27
N ARG A 37 -16.56 2.64 8.40
CA ARG A 37 -17.43 3.79 8.69
C ARG A 37 -16.63 5.08 8.85
N ALA A 38 -17.15 6.19 8.33
CA ALA A 38 -16.50 7.51 8.40
C ALA A 38 -16.37 8.04 9.84
N ASP A 39 -17.36 7.78 10.68
CA ASP A 39 -17.39 8.24 12.09
C ASP A 39 -16.17 7.74 12.89
N ALA A 40 -15.67 6.54 12.57
CA ALA A 40 -14.53 5.94 13.25
C ALA A 40 -13.22 6.72 13.01
N PHE A 41 -13.05 7.37 11.87
CA PHE A 41 -11.85 8.16 11.55
C PHE A 41 -11.79 9.44 12.39
N VAL A 42 -12.94 10.03 12.71
CA VAL A 42 -13.06 11.20 13.57
C VAL A 42 -12.73 10.85 15.03
N ALA A 43 -13.13 9.67 15.49
CA ALA A 43 -12.91 9.22 16.87
C ALA A 43 -11.43 9.07 17.25
N ILE A 44 -10.54 8.78 16.29
CA ILE A 44 -9.11 8.59 16.53
C ILE A 44 -8.32 9.90 16.31
N GLY A 45 -8.98 10.97 15.86
CA GLY A 45 -8.32 12.25 15.60
C GLY A 45 -7.36 12.22 14.40
N THR A 46 -7.52 11.25 13.49
CA THR A 46 -6.71 11.17 12.26
C THR A 46 -7.32 12.00 11.13
N LEU A 47 -6.69 12.00 9.95
CA LEU A 47 -7.27 12.59 8.74
C LEU A 47 -8.66 12.01 8.45
N GLN A 48 -9.53 12.83 7.85
CA GLN A 48 -10.88 12.43 7.46
C GLN A 48 -10.85 11.25 6.49
N LYS A 49 -11.89 10.39 6.55
CA LYS A 49 -12.04 9.24 5.64
C LYS A 49 -11.84 9.62 4.17
N ALA A 50 -12.41 10.74 3.73
CA ALA A 50 -12.32 11.20 2.35
C ALA A 50 -10.88 11.44 1.90
N VAL A 51 -10.05 12.02 2.78
CA VAL A 51 -8.62 12.28 2.51
C VAL A 51 -7.85 10.96 2.42
N TRP A 52 -8.08 10.03 3.35
CA TRP A 52 -7.45 8.70 3.31
C TRP A 52 -7.81 7.92 2.06
N LEU A 53 -9.09 7.92 1.68
CA LEU A 53 -9.58 7.23 0.50
C LEU A 53 -8.97 7.83 -0.77
N LEU A 54 -8.76 9.16 -0.82
CA LEU A 54 -8.09 9.82 -1.93
C LEU A 54 -6.60 9.45 -1.99
N ILE A 55 -5.87 9.51 -0.87
CA ILE A 55 -4.44 9.17 -0.83
C ILE A 55 -4.21 7.72 -1.23
N VAL A 56 -4.89 6.77 -0.56
CA VAL A 56 -4.73 5.34 -0.83
C VAL A 56 -5.28 4.98 -2.21
N GLY A 57 -6.38 5.62 -2.63
CA GLY A 57 -6.97 5.43 -3.96
C GLY A 57 -6.02 5.86 -5.07
N VAL A 58 -5.49 7.09 -5.02
CA VAL A 58 -4.53 7.59 -6.01
C VAL A 58 -3.25 6.77 -6.00
N ALA A 59 -2.70 6.45 -4.82
CA ALA A 59 -1.51 5.61 -4.72
C ALA A 59 -1.75 4.20 -5.28
N SER A 60 -2.94 3.62 -5.09
CA SER A 60 -3.27 2.29 -5.64
C SER A 60 -3.34 2.31 -7.16
N LEU A 61 -3.90 3.37 -7.72
CA LEU A 61 -4.04 3.53 -9.16
C LEU A 61 -2.67 3.74 -9.83
N ILE A 62 -1.79 4.54 -9.20
CA ILE A 62 -0.40 4.72 -9.64
C ILE A 62 0.37 3.40 -9.56
N MET A 63 0.23 2.63 -8.47
CA MET A 63 0.89 1.34 -8.32
C MET A 63 0.44 0.31 -9.34
N VAL A 64 -0.87 0.20 -9.58
CA VAL A 64 -1.40 -0.68 -10.62
C VAL A 64 -0.85 -0.29 -11.99
N TRP A 65 -0.87 1.00 -12.33
CA TRP A 65 -0.32 1.50 -13.59
C TRP A 65 1.18 1.19 -13.75
N GLN A 66 1.97 1.41 -12.71
CA GLN A 66 3.40 1.09 -12.72
C GLN A 66 3.64 -0.41 -12.87
N SER A 67 2.92 -1.25 -12.11
CA SER A 67 3.09 -2.72 -12.13
C SER A 67 2.82 -3.35 -13.50
N LEU A 68 2.02 -2.67 -14.35
CA LEU A 68 1.70 -3.10 -15.70
C LEU A 68 2.67 -2.54 -16.75
N THR A 69 3.21 -1.34 -16.52
CA THR A 69 4.03 -0.64 -17.53
C THR A 69 5.53 -0.88 -17.32
N PHE A 70 6.01 -0.76 -16.08
CA PHE A 70 7.42 -0.88 -15.70
C PHE A 70 7.53 -1.55 -14.31
N PRO A 71 7.61 -2.89 -14.25
CA PRO A 71 7.54 -3.64 -12.99
C PRO A 71 8.89 -3.69 -12.25
N ASP A 72 9.68 -2.63 -12.37
CA ASP A 72 10.98 -2.50 -11.71
C ASP A 72 10.80 -1.75 -10.39
N MET A 73 11.65 -2.03 -9.41
CA MET A 73 11.58 -1.34 -8.13
C MET A 73 12.11 0.09 -8.28
N GLY A 74 11.23 1.08 -8.09
CA GLY A 74 11.56 2.50 -8.20
C GLY A 74 11.05 3.32 -7.02
N LEU A 75 11.30 4.64 -7.07
CA LEU A 75 10.85 5.59 -6.04
C LEU A 75 9.35 5.48 -5.75
N LEU A 76 8.54 5.31 -6.79
CA LEU A 76 7.10 5.14 -6.67
C LEU A 76 6.72 3.88 -5.89
N SER A 77 7.41 2.74 -6.11
CA SER A 77 7.20 1.50 -5.35
C SER A 77 7.49 1.68 -3.88
N TRP A 78 8.54 2.44 -3.54
CA TRP A 78 8.85 2.79 -2.16
C TRP A 78 7.76 3.65 -1.54
N LEU A 79 7.34 4.71 -2.22
CA LEU A 79 6.25 5.57 -1.74
C LEU A 79 4.94 4.80 -1.57
N GLY A 80 4.60 3.92 -2.51
CA GLY A 80 3.48 3.00 -2.40
C GLY A 80 3.61 2.14 -1.14
N SER A 81 4.75 1.47 -0.96
CA SER A 81 5.01 0.66 0.23
C SER A 81 4.80 1.45 1.54
N PHE A 82 5.31 2.69 1.62
CA PHE A 82 5.09 3.56 2.77
C PHE A 82 3.60 3.86 3.01
N VAL A 83 2.84 4.19 1.97
CA VAL A 83 1.40 4.47 2.09
C VAL A 83 0.62 3.23 2.56
N ALA A 84 0.91 2.06 1.99
CA ALA A 84 0.29 0.81 2.44
C ALA A 84 0.66 0.48 3.88
N ALA A 85 1.95 0.55 4.24
CA ALA A 85 2.42 0.26 5.59
C ALA A 85 1.78 1.21 6.60
N PHE A 86 1.78 2.52 6.33
CA PHE A 86 1.21 3.51 7.23
C PHE A 86 -0.29 3.31 7.42
N TYR A 87 -1.04 3.05 6.35
CA TYR A 87 -2.47 2.77 6.48
C TYR A 87 -2.74 1.48 7.28
N LEU A 88 -2.06 0.39 6.93
CA LEU A 88 -2.32 -0.93 7.52
C LEU A 88 -1.82 -1.07 8.95
N LEU A 89 -0.75 -0.36 9.31
CA LEU A 89 -0.13 -0.45 10.64
C LEU A 89 -0.62 0.67 11.56
N GLU A 90 -0.75 1.91 11.12
CA GLU A 90 -1.15 3.00 12.01
C GLU A 90 -2.68 3.16 12.00
N VAL A 91 -3.24 3.48 10.84
CA VAL A 91 -4.66 3.85 10.72
C VAL A 91 -5.59 2.68 11.04
N ARG A 92 -5.30 1.50 10.47
CA ARG A 92 -6.10 0.30 10.68
C ARG A 92 -6.05 -0.19 12.12
N ARG A 93 -4.88 -0.09 12.78
CA ARG A 93 -4.72 -0.46 14.19
C ARG A 93 -5.46 0.52 15.10
N GLY A 94 -5.30 1.83 14.89
CA GLY A 94 -6.06 2.84 15.62
C GLY A 94 -7.58 2.67 15.46
N LEU A 95 -8.04 2.32 14.25
CA LEU A 95 -9.45 2.03 13.98
C LEU A 95 -9.95 0.78 14.69
N ARG A 96 -9.09 -0.21 14.92
CA ARG A 96 -9.42 -1.41 15.68
C ARG A 96 -9.49 -1.11 17.17
N GLU A 97 -8.51 -0.38 17.70
CA GLU A 97 -8.44 0.00 19.11
C GLU A 97 -9.61 0.90 19.52
N ALA A 98 -10.07 1.79 18.63
CA ALA A 98 -11.25 2.62 18.89
C ALA A 98 -12.56 1.81 19.03
N ILE A 99 -12.63 0.61 18.44
CA ILE A 99 -13.81 -0.27 18.49
C ILE A 99 -13.71 -1.26 19.66
N GLU A 100 -12.53 -1.85 19.87
CA GLU A 100 -12.32 -2.95 20.82
C GLU A 100 -11.84 -2.48 22.21
N GLY A 101 -11.36 -1.25 22.34
CA GLY A 101 -10.73 -0.72 23.57
C GLY A 101 -9.21 -0.95 23.61
N PRO A 102 -8.46 -0.18 24.43
CA PRO A 102 -7.01 -0.34 24.56
C PRO A 102 -6.66 -1.63 25.31
N TRP A 103 -5.66 -2.34 24.81
CA TRP A 103 -5.03 -3.51 25.44
C TRP A 103 -3.85 -3.06 26.31
#